data_AF-G4YLU2-F1
#
_entry.id   AF-G4YLU2-F1
#
_cell.length_a   1.000
_cell.length_b   1.000
_cell.length_c   1.000
_cell.angle_alpha   90.00
_cell.angle_beta   90.00
_cell.angle_gamma   90.00
#
_symmetry.space_group_name_H-M   'P 1'
#
loop_
_entity.id
_entity.type
_entity.pdbx_description
1 polymer ?
#
loop_
_entity_poly.entity_id
_entity_poly.type
_entity_poly.pdbx_seq_one_letter_code
_entity_poly.pdbx_strand_id
1 'polypeptide(L)'
;VSSLYASALRQPVHAPDCHAGEISPTGVSAILAVIPTLTIAETFVDFGSGIGNVVAQVALETCVGRCIGIEFQENLANMSKLLIRGARVDFPNLSKVTIHEADLRAMSPAVREDIDGCSVLFANNIVFEPTSFAALEDFASSAAGLVHVV
;
A
#
# COMPACT_ATOMS: atom_id res chain seq x y z
N VAL A 1 18.79 5.22 5.07
CA VAL A 1 17.49 5.86 4.72
C VAL A 1 17.53 6.75 3.47
N SER A 2 18.67 7.29 3.02
CA SER A 2 18.71 8.19 1.85
C SER A 2 18.71 7.51 0.47
N SER A 3 18.99 6.21 0.35
CA SER A 3 19.15 5.55 -0.95
C SER A 3 17.82 5.22 -1.65
N LEU A 4 16.79 4.81 -0.91
CA LEU A 4 15.49 4.44 -1.48
C LEU A 4 14.73 5.64 -2.06
N TYR A 5 14.82 6.79 -1.40
CA TYR A 5 14.20 8.03 -1.85
C TYR A 5 14.97 8.72 -2.98
N ALA A 6 16.29 8.55 -3.05
CA ALA A 6 17.09 9.07 -4.15
C ALA A 6 16.84 8.32 -5.47
N SER A 7 16.39 7.06 -5.39
CA SER A 7 15.96 6.22 -6.51
C SER A 7 14.43 6.10 -6.63
N ALA A 8 13.65 6.88 -5.87
CA ALA A 8 12.21 6.95 -6.02
C ALA A 8 11.90 7.59 -7.38
N LEU A 9 11.82 6.74 -8.41
CA LEU A 9 11.27 7.07 -9.71
C LEU A 9 9.82 7.52 -9.47
N ARG A 10 9.63 8.84 -9.39
CA ARG A 10 8.29 9.44 -9.45
C ARG A 10 7.58 8.88 -10.69
N GLN A 11 6.26 8.74 -10.63
CA GLN A 11 5.49 8.36 -11.82
C GLN A 11 5.92 9.24 -13.01
N PRO A 12 6.25 8.65 -14.17
CA PRO A 12 6.67 9.41 -15.34
C PRO A 12 5.62 10.47 -15.72
N VAL A 13 6.09 11.71 -15.91
CA VAL A 13 5.25 12.90 -16.16
C VAL A 13 4.72 12.88 -17.59
N HIS A 14 3.64 12.16 -17.87
CA HIS A 14 2.99 12.23 -19.19
C HIS A 14 1.44 12.25 -19.17
N ALA A 15 0.79 12.41 -18.01
CA ALA A 15 -0.63 12.77 -17.91
C ALA A 15 -0.88 13.76 -16.77
N PRO A 16 -1.94 14.60 -16.83
CA PRO A 16 -2.27 15.58 -15.78
C PRO A 16 -2.54 14.94 -14.40
N ASP A 17 -2.86 13.64 -14.38
CA ASP A 17 -3.34 12.92 -13.20
C ASP A 17 -2.25 12.10 -12.47
N CYS A 18 -0.98 12.14 -12.93
CA CYS A 18 0.10 11.28 -12.43
C CYS A 18 0.62 11.60 -11.01
N HIS A 19 0.22 12.70 -10.40
CA HIS A 19 0.66 13.08 -9.04
C HIS A 19 -0.51 13.26 -8.06
N ALA A 20 -1.74 13.15 -8.55
CA ALA A 20 -2.91 13.29 -7.72
C ALA A 20 -3.04 12.04 -6.84
N GLY A 21 -2.61 12.14 -5.58
CA GLY A 21 -2.62 11.02 -4.64
C GLY A 21 -1.25 10.51 -4.19
N GLU A 22 -0.12 11.07 -4.65
CA GLU A 22 1.19 10.66 -4.12
C GLU A 22 1.43 11.27 -2.73
N ILE A 23 1.83 10.44 -1.75
CA ILE A 23 2.19 10.89 -0.41
C ILE A 23 3.70 10.94 -0.27
N SER A 24 4.21 12.07 0.20
CA SER A 24 5.64 12.23 0.48
C SER A 24 6.09 11.29 1.60
N PRO A 25 7.37 10.88 1.63
CA PRO A 25 7.90 10.03 2.69
C PRO A 25 7.68 10.58 4.10
N THR A 26 7.85 11.90 4.28
CA THR A 26 7.60 12.58 5.55
C THR A 26 6.12 12.54 5.93
N GLY A 27 5.22 12.59 4.94
CA GLY A 27 3.78 12.40 5.15
C GLY A 27 3.46 11.00 5.67
N VAL A 28 4.06 9.95 5.10
CA VAL A 28 3.92 8.57 5.59
C VAL A 28 4.47 8.44 7.00
N SER A 29 5.65 9.00 7.30
CA SER A 29 6.19 8.98 8.67
C SER A 29 5.27 9.72 9.67
N ALA A 30 4.64 10.82 9.26
CA ALA A 30 3.70 11.56 10.10
C ALA A 30 2.43 10.74 10.39
N ILE A 31 1.92 10.01 9.39
CA ILE A 31 0.82 9.05 9.56
C ILE A 31 1.24 7.94 10.53
N LEU A 32 2.39 7.32 10.31
CA LEU A 32 2.90 6.24 11.17
C LEU A 32 3.09 6.67 12.63
N ALA A 33 3.35 7.96 12.88
CA ALA A 33 3.51 8.51 14.21
C ALA A 33 2.19 8.65 14.99
N VAL A 34 1.04 8.64 14.32
CA VAL A 34 -0.28 8.83 14.96
C VAL A 34 -1.11 7.56 15.06
N ILE A 35 -0.70 6.49 14.37
CA ILE A 35 -1.35 5.17 14.47
C ILE A 35 -0.70 4.31 15.58
N PRO A 36 -1.40 3.27 16.08
CA PRO A 36 -0.78 2.31 17.00
C PRO A 36 0.51 1.71 16.42
N THR A 37 1.49 1.46 17.27
CA THR A 37 2.75 0.84 16.86
C THR A 37 2.48 -0.51 16.22
N LEU A 38 2.81 -0.65 14.93
CA LEU A 38 2.63 -1.90 14.18
C LEU A 38 3.65 -2.95 14.64
N THR A 39 3.17 -4.08 15.15
CA THR A 39 3.98 -5.24 15.52
C THR A 39 3.89 -6.36 14.48
N ILE A 40 4.62 -7.45 14.72
CA ILE A 40 4.69 -8.58 13.80
C ILE A 40 3.36 -9.34 13.65
N ALA A 41 2.38 -9.10 14.53
CA ALA A 41 1.06 -9.72 14.44
C ALA A 41 0.15 -9.02 13.42
N GLU A 42 0.46 -7.77 13.05
CA GLU A 42 -0.40 -6.93 12.24
C GLU A 42 -0.10 -7.08 10.75
N THR A 43 -1.17 -6.93 9.97
CA THR A 43 -1.12 -6.78 8.51
C THR A 43 -1.55 -5.38 8.13
N PHE A 44 -0.68 -4.67 7.41
CA PHE A 44 -0.97 -3.37 6.81
C PHE A 44 -1.39 -3.55 5.34
N VAL A 45 -2.49 -2.93 4.93
CA VAL A 45 -3.01 -2.98 3.56
C VAL A 45 -3.17 -1.56 3.01
N ASP A 46 -2.60 -1.31 1.84
CA ASP A 46 -2.71 -0.04 1.10
C ASP A 46 -3.56 -0.24 -0.16
N PHE A 47 -4.73 0.39 -0.22
CA PHE A 47 -5.60 0.40 -1.39
C PHE A 47 -5.27 1.58 -2.31
N GLY A 48 -4.97 1.28 -3.57
CA GLY A 48 -4.45 2.28 -4.51
C GLY A 48 -2.95 2.52 -4.31
N SER A 49 -2.20 1.43 -4.09
CA SER A 49 -0.79 1.49 -3.66
C SER A 49 0.18 2.05 -4.70
N GLY A 50 -0.24 2.21 -5.96
CA GLY A 50 0.58 2.72 -7.05
C GLY A 50 1.87 1.91 -7.22
N ILE A 51 3.01 2.60 -7.18
CA ILE A 51 4.34 1.96 -7.27
C ILE A 51 4.83 1.37 -5.94
N GLY A 52 4.04 1.44 -4.87
CA GLY A 52 4.32 0.78 -3.59
C GLY A 52 5.19 1.57 -2.60
N ASN A 53 5.30 2.90 -2.72
CA ASN A 53 6.11 3.73 -1.83
C ASN A 53 5.68 3.60 -0.36
N VAL A 54 4.37 3.67 -0.08
CA VAL A 54 3.83 3.58 1.28
C VAL A 54 4.11 2.20 1.87
N VAL A 55 3.70 1.12 1.20
CA VAL A 55 3.93 -0.25 1.69
C VAL A 55 5.42 -0.59 1.88
N ALA A 56 6.30 -0.06 1.03
CA ALA A 56 7.75 -0.20 1.19
C ALA A 56 8.24 0.52 2.45
N GLN A 57 7.84 1.78 2.64
CA GLN A 57 8.25 2.57 3.79
C GLN A 57 7.73 1.97 5.10
N VAL A 58 6.45 1.59 5.15
CA VAL A 58 5.85 0.90 6.31
C VAL A 58 6.62 -0.39 6.61
N ALA A 59 7.00 -1.15 5.58
CA ALA A 59 7.78 -2.36 5.79
C ALA A 59 9.18 -2.09 6.36
N LEU A 60 9.81 -0.99 5.99
CA LEU A 60 11.17 -0.65 6.41
C LEU A 60 11.22 0.03 7.78
N GLU A 61 10.22 0.83 8.11
CA GLU A 61 10.21 1.69 9.29
C GLU A 61 9.43 1.09 10.47
N THR A 62 8.76 -0.05 10.29
CA THR A 62 7.94 -0.69 11.34
C THR A 62 8.22 -2.19 11.50
N CYS A 63 7.76 -2.75 12.63
CA CYS A 63 7.82 -4.18 12.91
C CYS A 63 6.65 -4.97 12.31
N VAL A 64 5.82 -4.35 11.45
CA VAL A 64 4.65 -5.01 10.85
C VAL A 64 4.99 -6.37 10.25
N GLY A 65 4.12 -7.35 10.45
CA GLY A 65 4.33 -8.72 9.97
C GLY A 65 4.19 -8.85 8.46
N ARG A 66 3.20 -8.16 7.88
CA ARG A 66 2.89 -8.17 6.44
C ARG A 66 2.49 -6.79 5.95
N CYS A 67 2.97 -6.41 4.76
CA CYS A 67 2.52 -5.23 4.03
C CYS A 67 1.94 -5.66 2.70
N ILE A 68 0.72 -5.25 2.38
CA ILE A 68 0.06 -5.63 1.14
C ILE A 68 -0.36 -4.37 0.39
N GLY A 69 0.09 -4.22 -0.85
CA GLY A 69 -0.37 -3.18 -1.76
C GLY A 69 -1.38 -3.74 -2.75
N ILE A 70 -2.52 -3.09 -2.88
CA ILE A 70 -3.54 -3.38 -3.90
C ILE A 70 -3.50 -2.25 -4.94
N GLU A 71 -3.28 -2.58 -6.20
CA GLU A 71 -3.24 -1.61 -7.30
C GLU A 71 -4.06 -2.12 -8.49
N PHE A 72 -4.90 -1.25 -9.06
CA PHE A 72 -5.76 -1.61 -10.18
C PHE A 72 -5.02 -1.53 -11.53
N GLN A 73 -4.11 -0.56 -11.67
CA GLN A 73 -3.37 -0.34 -12.90
C GLN A 73 -2.23 -1.35 -13.03
N GLU A 74 -2.38 -2.31 -13.94
CA GLU A 74 -1.42 -3.39 -14.21
C GLU A 74 0.03 -2.88 -14.36
N ASN A 75 0.23 -1.80 -15.10
CA ASN A 75 1.56 -1.21 -15.31
C ASN A 75 2.22 -0.76 -13.99
N LEU A 76 1.47 -0.11 -13.10
CA LEU A 76 1.96 0.34 -11.80
C LEU A 76 2.21 -0.84 -10.87
N ALA A 77 1.28 -1.80 -10.81
CA ALA A 77 1.43 -3.01 -10.03
C ALA A 77 2.68 -3.82 -10.45
N ASN A 78 2.92 -3.95 -11.75
CA ASN A 78 4.09 -4.64 -12.29
C ASN A 78 5.40 -3.88 -12.00
N MET A 79 5.39 -2.55 -12.15
CA MET A 79 6.54 -1.72 -11.77
C MET A 79 6.85 -1.85 -10.27
N SER A 80 5.83 -1.80 -9.41
CA SER A 80 5.94 -1.99 -7.96
C SER A 80 6.60 -3.34 -7.62
N LYS A 81 6.09 -4.45 -8.20
CA LYS A 81 6.65 -5.80 -8.02
C LYS A 81 8.14 -5.85 -8.39
N LEU A 82 8.55 -5.22 -9.49
CA LEU A 82 9.96 -5.18 -9.91
C LEU A 82 10.83 -4.35 -8.96
N LEU A 83 10.39 -3.16 -8.57
CA LEU A 83 11.11 -2.27 -7.66
C LEU A 83 11.31 -2.93 -6.29
N ILE A 84 10.23 -3.45 -5.70
CA ILE A 84 10.27 -4.15 -4.41
C ILE A 84 11.19 -5.37 -4.50
N ARG A 85 11.06 -6.19 -5.55
CA ARG A 85 11.90 -7.38 -5.72
C ARG A 85 13.38 -7.01 -5.86
N GLY A 86 13.71 -5.96 -6.61
CA GLY A 86 15.08 -5.49 -6.76
C GLY A 86 15.67 -4.98 -5.45
N ALA A 87 14.91 -4.18 -4.70
CA ALA A 87 15.35 -3.58 -3.45
C ALA A 87 15.49 -4.58 -2.29
N ARG A 88 14.83 -5.75 -2.33
CA ARG A 88 14.94 -6.79 -1.30
C ARG A 88 16.37 -7.27 -1.02
N VAL A 89 17.27 -7.16 -2.01
CA VAL A 89 18.68 -7.53 -1.86
C VAL A 89 19.36 -6.66 -0.79
N ASP A 90 19.13 -5.35 -0.85
CA ASP A 90 19.72 -4.39 0.08
C ASP A 90 18.85 -4.17 1.32
N PHE A 91 17.55 -4.46 1.21
CA PHE A 91 16.55 -4.23 2.25
C PHE A 91 15.70 -5.48 2.51
N PRO A 92 16.19 -6.43 3.33
CA PRO A 92 15.51 -7.71 3.56
C PRO A 92 14.08 -7.59 4.09
N ASN A 93 13.78 -6.54 4.87
CA ASN A 93 12.42 -6.29 5.38
C ASN A 93 11.37 -6.12 4.28
N LEU A 94 11.76 -5.81 3.03
CA LEU A 94 10.84 -5.79 1.89
C LEU A 94 10.35 -7.20 1.49
N SER A 95 10.87 -8.27 2.08
CA SER A 95 10.35 -9.63 1.89
C SER A 95 8.92 -9.79 2.39
N LYS A 96 8.48 -8.93 3.30
CA LYS A 96 7.11 -8.93 3.83
C LYS A 96 6.11 -8.12 3.01
N VAL A 97 6.56 -7.49 1.92
CA VAL A 97 5.71 -6.74 1.00
C VAL A 97 5.16 -7.65 -0.09
N THR A 98 3.85 -7.71 -0.24
CA THR A 98 3.15 -8.37 -1.37
C THR A 98 2.39 -7.31 -2.16
N ILE A 99 2.41 -7.40 -3.49
CA ILE A 99 1.67 -6.50 -4.38
C ILE A 99 0.69 -7.32 -5.21
N HIS A 100 -0.59 -7.00 -5.10
CA HIS A 100 -1.65 -7.55 -5.94
C HIS A 100 -2.09 -6.54 -6.98
N GLU A 101 -2.24 -7.03 -8.20
CA GLU A 101 -3.02 -6.34 -9.21
C GLU A 101 -4.47 -6.73 -9.02
N ALA A 102 -5.32 -5.81 -8.57
CA ALA A 102 -6.74 -6.09 -8.37
C ALA A 102 -7.59 -4.82 -8.39
N ASP A 103 -8.81 -4.97 -8.90
CA ASP A 103 -9.88 -3.98 -8.74
C ASP A 103 -10.55 -4.19 -7.37
N LEU A 104 -10.54 -3.15 -6.52
CA LEU A 104 -11.21 -3.16 -5.22
C LEU A 104 -12.70 -3.54 -5.32
N ARG A 105 -13.35 -3.16 -6.42
CA ARG A 105 -14.78 -3.43 -6.69
C ARG A 105 -15.05 -4.88 -7.07
N ALA A 106 -14.01 -5.61 -7.50
CA ALA A 106 -14.12 -6.96 -8.06
C ALA A 106 -12.87 -7.80 -7.78
N MET A 107 -12.43 -7.84 -6.51
CA MET A 107 -11.27 -8.64 -6.13
C MET A 107 -11.53 -10.13 -6.29
N SER A 108 -10.51 -10.85 -6.76
CA SER A 108 -10.56 -12.32 -6.80
C SER A 108 -10.65 -12.91 -5.38
N PRO A 109 -11.23 -14.11 -5.22
CA PRO A 109 -11.28 -14.78 -3.92
C PRO A 109 -9.90 -14.94 -3.27
N ALA A 110 -8.87 -15.23 -4.07
CA ALA A 110 -7.50 -15.41 -3.56
C ALA A 110 -6.91 -14.11 -2.99
N VAL A 111 -7.14 -12.96 -3.65
CA VAL A 111 -6.69 -11.66 -3.12
C VAL A 111 -7.49 -11.30 -1.87
N ARG A 112 -8.80 -11.55 -1.86
CA ARG A 112 -9.66 -11.30 -0.69
C ARG A 112 -9.25 -12.14 0.51
N GLU A 113 -8.94 -13.41 0.31
CA GLU A 113 -8.42 -14.31 1.36
C GLU A 113 -7.08 -13.80 1.91
N ASP A 114 -6.19 -13.32 1.04
CA ASP A 114 -4.87 -12.84 1.45
C ASP A 114 -4.91 -11.59 2.36
N ILE A 115 -5.95 -10.76 2.19
CA ILE A 115 -6.17 -9.52 2.96
C ILE A 115 -7.21 -9.67 4.09
N ASP A 116 -7.80 -10.85 4.30
CA ASP A 116 -8.86 -11.06 5.30
C ASP A 116 -8.38 -10.75 6.74
N GLY A 117 -7.08 -10.92 7.01
CA GLY A 117 -6.42 -10.55 8.26
C GLY A 117 -5.96 -9.09 8.36
N CYS A 118 -6.47 -8.18 7.52
CA CYS A 118 -6.12 -6.76 7.54
C CYS A 118 -6.35 -6.15 8.93
N SER A 119 -5.29 -5.62 9.53
CA SER A 119 -5.34 -4.96 10.85
C SER A 119 -5.32 -3.45 10.72
N VAL A 120 -4.60 -2.93 9.72
CA VAL A 120 -4.54 -1.50 9.42
C VAL A 120 -4.76 -1.31 7.92
N LEU A 121 -5.79 -0.55 7.59
CA LEU A 121 -6.11 -0.13 6.24
C LEU A 121 -5.61 1.29 6.02
N PHE A 122 -4.92 1.50 4.91
CA PHE A 122 -4.59 2.81 4.39
C PHE A 122 -5.15 2.97 2.97
N ALA A 123 -5.69 4.14 2.64
CA ALA A 123 -6.07 4.47 1.28
C ALA A 123 -5.95 5.98 1.03
N ASN A 124 -5.08 6.38 0.09
CA ASN A 124 -5.17 7.75 -0.43
C ASN A 124 -6.31 7.87 -1.44
N ASN A 125 -7.51 8.12 -0.92
CA ASN A 125 -8.74 8.12 -1.70
C ASN A 125 -9.11 9.48 -2.33
N ILE A 126 -8.21 10.48 -2.33
CA ILE A 126 -8.49 11.85 -2.83
C ILE A 126 -9.06 11.85 -4.26
N VAL A 127 -8.66 10.88 -5.08
CA VAL A 127 -9.09 10.75 -6.48
C VAL A 127 -9.94 9.51 -6.75
N PHE A 128 -10.44 8.83 -5.71
CA PHE A 128 -11.29 7.65 -5.91
C PHE A 128 -12.63 8.08 -6.50
N GLU A 129 -13.05 7.37 -7.55
CA GLU A 129 -14.43 7.47 -8.02
C GLU A 129 -15.40 6.96 -6.95
N PRO A 130 -16.67 7.42 -6.95
CA PRO A 130 -17.65 7.03 -5.93
C PRO A 130 -17.82 5.51 -5.78
N THR A 131 -17.69 4.74 -6.86
CA THR A 131 -17.80 3.28 -6.82
C THR A 131 -16.61 2.62 -6.12
N SER A 132 -15.40 3.15 -6.31
CA SER A 132 -14.20 2.68 -5.63
C SER A 132 -14.22 3.05 -4.14
N PHE A 133 -14.73 4.25 -3.82
CA PHE A 133 -14.93 4.68 -2.44
C PHE A 133 -15.95 3.80 -1.72
N ALA A 134 -17.10 3.52 -2.32
CA ALA A 134 -18.11 2.62 -1.75
C ALA A 134 -17.55 1.21 -1.51
N ALA A 135 -16.79 0.66 -2.46
CA ALA A 135 -16.15 -0.65 -2.29
C ALA A 135 -15.10 -0.67 -1.16
N LEU A 136 -14.40 0.46 -0.93
CA LEU A 136 -13.50 0.63 0.21
C LEU A 136 -14.26 0.64 1.54
N GLU A 137 -15.36 1.38 1.61
CA GLU A 137 -16.23 1.43 2.80
C GLU A 137 -16.84 0.05 3.12
N ASP A 138 -17.30 -0.67 2.10
CA ASP A 138 -17.83 -2.03 2.23
C ASP A 138 -16.77 -2.98 2.78
N PHE A 139 -15.52 -2.89 2.30
CA PHE A 139 -14.43 -3.68 2.83
C PHE A 139 -14.13 -3.31 4.30
N ALA A 140 -13.97 -2.02 4.60
CA ALA A 140 -13.65 -1.55 5.94
C ALA A 140 -14.74 -1.94 6.96
N SER A 141 -16.00 -1.93 6.55
CA SER A 141 -17.14 -2.29 7.40
C SER A 141 -17.29 -3.79 7.63
N SER A 142 -16.69 -4.63 6.78
CA SER A 142 -16.81 -6.09 6.86
C SER A 142 -15.55 -6.79 7.37
N ALA A 143 -14.41 -6.10 7.42
CA ALA A 143 -13.13 -6.65 7.85
C ALA A 143 -13.09 -6.86 9.39
N ALA A 144 -13.27 -8.11 9.82
CA ALA A 144 -13.35 -8.46 11.24
C ALA A 144 -12.06 -8.19 12.05
N GLY A 145 -10.89 -8.14 11.39
CA GLY A 145 -9.59 -7.89 12.02
C GLY A 145 -9.16 -6.42 12.02
N LEU A 146 -9.95 -5.52 11.42
CA LEU A 146 -9.56 -4.15 11.19
C LEU A 146 -9.59 -3.33 12.47
N VAL A 147 -8.42 -2.86 12.90
CA VAL A 147 -8.24 -2.06 14.11
C VAL A 147 -8.16 -0.58 13.78
N HIS A 148 -7.66 -0.23 12.59
CA HIS A 148 -7.44 1.17 12.22
C HIS A 148 -7.62 1.41 10.70
N VAL A 149 -8.25 2.54 10.37
CA VAL A 149 -8.45 3.04 9.01
C VAL A 149 -7.80 4.41 8.91
N VAL A 150 -6.97 4.59 7.88
CA VAL A 150 -6.13 5.78 7.65
C VAL A 150 -6.33 6.33 6.26
#